data_AF-Q7AP36-F1
#
_entry.id   AF-Q7AP36-F1
#
_cell.length_a   1.000
_cell.length_b   1.000
_cell.length_c   1.000
_cell.angle_alpha   90.00
_cell.angle_beta   90.00
_cell.angle_gamma   90.00
#
_symmetry.space_group_name_H-M   'P 1'
#
loop_
_entity.id
_entity.type
_entity.pdbx_description
1 polymer ?
#
loop_
_entity_poly.entity_id
_entity_poly.type
_entity_poly.pdbx_seq_one_letter_code
_entity_poly.pdbx_strand_id
1 'polypeptide(L)'
;MQVTDVRLRRVETDGRMRAIASITLDEEFVVHDIRVIDGNNGLFVAMPSKRGVDGEFRDIAHPINSDTRAKIQEVVLAEYERVGEEEATAVTEEESESVSAE
;
A
#
# COMPACT_ATOMS: atom_id res chain seq x y z
N MET A 1 -19.07 2.55 -4.94
CA MET A 1 -17.75 2.06 -4.53
C MET A 1 -16.75 3.18 -4.43
N GLN A 2 -16.47 3.54 -3.19
CA GLN A 2 -15.43 4.42 -2.71
C GLN A 2 -14.49 3.61 -1.82
N VAL A 3 -13.21 3.96 -1.82
CA VAL A 3 -12.28 3.48 -0.80
C VAL A 3 -12.43 4.41 0.39
N THR A 4 -12.94 3.92 1.51
CA THR A 4 -13.30 4.74 2.68
C THR A 4 -12.27 4.69 3.80
N ASP A 5 -11.42 3.65 3.82
CA ASP A 5 -10.28 3.53 4.72
C ASP A 5 -9.15 2.81 4.00
N VAL A 6 -7.91 3.19 4.28
CA VAL A 6 -6.70 2.47 3.85
C VAL A 6 -5.80 2.28 5.04
N ARG A 7 -5.51 1.02 5.35
CA ARG A 7 -4.50 0.66 6.35
C ARG A 7 -3.29 0.13 5.65
N LEU A 8 -2.15 0.78 5.88
CA LEU A 8 -0.91 0.47 5.18
C LEU A 8 0.21 0.19 6.18
N ARG A 9 1.05 -0.80 5.86
CA ARG A 9 2.31 -1.05 6.55
C ARG A 9 3.43 -1.10 5.53
N ARG A 10 4.41 -0.21 5.68
CA ARG A 10 5.62 -0.21 4.86
C ARG A 10 6.49 -1.42 5.18
N VAL A 11 7.25 -1.85 4.18
CA VAL A 11 8.13 -3.01 4.29
C VAL A 11 9.49 -2.62 3.72
N GLU A 12 10.50 -2.66 4.57
CA GLU A 12 11.90 -2.46 4.20
C GLU A 12 12.47 -3.78 3.69
N THR A 13 12.41 -3.99 2.37
CA THR A 13 13.04 -5.15 1.72
C THR A 13 13.83 -4.70 0.50
N ASP A 14 14.88 -5.44 0.16
CA ASP A 14 15.60 -5.30 -1.12
C ASP A 14 14.74 -5.68 -2.34
N GLY A 15 13.59 -6.32 -2.10
CA GLY A 15 12.63 -6.69 -3.14
C GLY A 15 11.83 -5.52 -3.68
N ARG A 16 10.97 -5.82 -4.66
CA ARG A 16 10.08 -4.83 -5.28
C ARG A 16 8.90 -4.42 -4.40
N MET A 17 8.59 -5.17 -3.33
CA MET A 17 7.45 -4.85 -2.47
C MET A 17 7.84 -3.75 -1.49
N ARG A 18 7.07 -2.67 -1.47
CA ARG A 18 7.31 -1.48 -0.63
C ARG A 18 6.33 -1.38 0.54
N ALA A 19 5.12 -1.89 0.35
CA ALA A 19 4.13 -1.94 1.42
C ALA A 19 3.09 -3.05 1.20
N ILE A 20 2.44 -3.43 2.29
CA ILE A 20 1.21 -4.22 2.29
C ILE A 20 0.08 -3.34 2.84
N ALA A 21 -1.08 -3.40 2.19
CA ALA A 21 -2.24 -2.58 2.47
C ALA A 21 -3.51 -3.41 2.58
N SER A 22 -4.48 -2.87 3.31
CA SER A 22 -5.88 -3.29 3.29
C SER A 22 -6.75 -2.07 3.00
N ILE A 23 -7.77 -2.23 2.17
CA ILE A 23 -8.72 -1.15 1.86
C ILE A 23 -10.12 -1.53 2.34
N THR A 24 -10.87 -0.54 2.82
CA THR A 24 -12.30 -0.66 3.10
C THR A 24 -13.08 -0.01 1.97
N LEU A 25 -14.09 -0.71 1.46
CA LEU A 25 -14.95 -0.29 0.36
C LEU A 25 -16.32 0.07 0.93
N ASP A 26 -16.77 1.29 0.66
CA ASP A 26 -18.06 1.83 1.07
C ASP A 26 -18.37 1.61 2.58
N GLU A 27 -17.35 1.60 3.47
CA GLU A 27 -17.48 1.29 4.92
C GLU A 27 -18.03 -0.11 5.26
N GLU A 28 -18.19 -0.98 4.27
CA GLU A 28 -18.93 -2.24 4.40
C GLU A 28 -18.08 -3.49 4.13
N PHE A 29 -17.00 -3.36 3.34
CA PHE A 29 -16.25 -4.52 2.88
C PHE A 29 -14.74 -4.28 2.87
N VAL A 30 -13.96 -5.18 3.47
CA VAL A 30 -12.49 -5.05 3.52
C VAL A 30 -11.81 -6.02 2.55
N VAL A 31 -10.83 -5.52 1.81
CA VAL A 31 -9.93 -6.31 0.97
C VAL A 31 -8.52 -6.23 1.57
N HIS A 32 -7.99 -7.38 2.00
CA HIS A 32 -6.64 -7.52 2.52
C HIS A 32 -5.62 -7.88 1.42
N ASP A 33 -4.34 -7.91 1.79
CA ASP A 33 -3.22 -8.37 0.97
C ASP A 33 -3.03 -7.62 -0.37
N ILE A 34 -3.42 -6.35 -0.40
CA ILE A 34 -3.05 -5.42 -1.47
C ILE A 34 -1.59 -5.03 -1.28
N ARG A 35 -0.82 -4.93 -2.35
CA ARG A 35 0.62 -4.64 -2.28
C ARG A 35 0.96 -3.38 -3.06
N VAL A 36 1.81 -2.54 -2.48
CA VAL A 36 2.49 -1.46 -3.21
C VAL A 36 3.80 -2.02 -3.73
N ILE A 37 3.97 -1.99 -5.05
CA ILE A 37 5.11 -2.58 -5.75
C ILE A 37 5.84 -1.49 -6.52
N ASP A 38 7.17 -1.51 -6.41
CA ASP A 38 8.07 -0.73 -7.24
C ASP A 38 8.37 -1.48 -8.54
N GLY A 39 7.72 -1.04 -9.61
CA GLY A 39 7.87 -1.59 -10.95
C GLY A 39 8.83 -0.77 -11.81
N ASN A 40 9.09 -1.26 -13.03
CA ASN A 40 9.98 -0.57 -13.97
C ASN A 40 9.49 0.84 -14.37
N ASN A 41 8.18 1.10 -14.23
CA ASN A 41 7.53 2.37 -14.56
C ASN A 41 7.06 3.12 -13.30
N GLY A 42 7.70 2.87 -12.15
CA GLY A 42 7.34 3.46 -10.87
C GLY A 42 6.41 2.60 -10.02
N LEU A 43 5.89 3.21 -8.96
CA LEU A 43 5.03 2.55 -7.98
C LEU A 43 3.66 2.23 -8.57
N PHE A 44 3.16 1.04 -8.28
CA PHE A 44 1.81 0.62 -8.63
C PHE A 44 1.22 -0.31 -7.58
N VAL A 45 -0.10 -0.49 -7.65
CA VAL A 45 -0.84 -1.32 -6.69
C VAL A 45 -1.16 -2.67 -7.30
N ALA A 46 -0.65 -3.73 -6.70
CA ALA A 46 -0.94 -5.11 -7.04
C ALA A 46 -2.05 -5.66 -6.14
N MET A 47 -3.07 -6.25 -6.77
CA MET A 47 -4.18 -6.88 -6.08
C MET A 47 -3.76 -8.15 -5.31
N PRO A 48 -4.58 -8.60 -4.34
CA PRO A 48 -4.35 -9.87 -3.67
C PRO A 48 -4.43 -11.02 -4.68
N SER A 49 -3.43 -11.89 -4.69
CA SER A 49 -3.36 -13.00 -5.64
C SER A 49 -3.03 -14.32 -4.96
N LYS A 50 -3.58 -15.41 -5.49
CA LYS A 50 -3.32 -16.77 -5.02
C LYS A 50 -2.68 -17.60 -6.13
N ARG A 51 -1.73 -18.45 -5.76
CA ARG A 51 -1.15 -19.45 -6.66
C ARG A 51 -2.16 -20.58 -6.86
N GLY A 52 -2.52 -20.84 -8.12
CA GLY A 52 -3.34 -21.97 -8.54
C GLY A 52 -2.59 -23.29 -8.50
N VAL A 53 -3.31 -24.38 -8.76
CA VAL A 53 -2.74 -25.74 -8.86
C VAL A 53 -1.82 -25.90 -10.07
N ASP A 54 -2.02 -25.06 -11.09
CA ASP A 54 -1.20 -24.93 -12.29
C ASP A 54 0.08 -24.11 -12.05
N GLY A 55 0.23 -23.49 -10.86
CA GLY A 55 1.35 -22.61 -10.52
C GLY A 55 1.15 -21.16 -10.97
N GLU A 56 0.08 -20.85 -11.69
CA GLU A 56 -0.24 -19.48 -12.11
C GLU A 56 -0.77 -18.65 -10.93
N PHE A 57 -0.46 -17.36 -10.92
CA PHE A 57 -1.07 -16.44 -9.96
C PHE A 57 -2.30 -15.80 -10.57
N ARG A 58 -3.42 -15.82 -9.83
CA ARG A 58 -4.66 -15.13 -10.21
C ARG A 58 -5.10 -14.22 -9.09
N ASP A 59 -5.59 -13.05 -9.46
CA ASP A 59 -6.15 -12.09 -8.52
C ASP A 59 -7.42 -12.68 -7.87
N ILE A 60 -7.46 -12.66 -6.54
CA ILE A 60 -8.61 -13.09 -5.74
C ILE A 60 -9.70 -12.01 -5.78
N ALA A 61 -9.27 -10.74 -5.78
CA ALA A 61 -10.14 -9.57 -5.92
C ALA A 61 -9.49 -8.62 -6.93
N HIS A 62 -10.27 -8.12 -7.89
CA HIS A 62 -9.76 -7.15 -8.86
C HIS A 62 -10.88 -6.21 -9.34
N PRO A 63 -10.55 -4.94 -9.64
CA PRO A 63 -11.49 -4.02 -10.26
C PRO A 63 -11.81 -4.47 -11.69
N ILE A 64 -13.09 -4.36 -12.07
CA ILE A 64 -13.59 -4.77 -13.40
C ILE A 64 -13.19 -3.77 -14.49
N ASN A 65 -13.11 -2.47 -14.16
CA ASN A 65 -12.83 -1.40 -15.11
C ASN A 65 -11.64 -0.54 -14.67
N SER A 66 -11.09 0.18 -15.64
CA SER A 66 -9.90 1.03 -15.47
C SER A 66 -10.13 2.17 -14.49
N ASP A 67 -11.32 2.77 -14.46
CA ASP A 67 -11.62 3.89 -13.56
C ASP A 67 -11.56 3.46 -12.09
N THR A 68 -12.12 2.29 -11.78
CA THR A 68 -12.08 1.73 -10.42
C THR A 68 -10.65 1.33 -10.05
N ARG A 69 -9.89 0.79 -11.00
CA ARG A 69 -8.47 0.48 -10.81
C ARG A 69 -7.66 1.74 -10.49
N ALA A 70 -7.87 2.80 -11.25
CA ALA A 70 -7.21 4.08 -11.04
C ALA A 70 -7.53 4.66 -9.66
N LYS A 71 -8.80 4.66 -9.25
CA LYS A 71 -9.22 5.11 -7.92
C LYS A 71 -8.54 4.35 -6.78
N ILE A 72 -8.51 3.02 -6.86
CA ILE A 72 -7.84 2.22 -5.82
C ILE A 72 -6.34 2.52 -5.79
N GLN A 73 -5.71 2.63 -6.96
CA GLN A 73 -4.28 2.94 -7.05
C GLN A 73 -3.96 4.32 -6.46
N GLU A 74 -4.72 5.34 -6.83
CA GLU A 74 -4.54 6.71 -6.35
C GLU A 74 -4.63 6.78 -4.82
N VAL A 75 -5.71 6.25 -4.24
CA VAL A 75 -5.93 6.34 -2.78
C VAL A 75 -4.88 5.54 -2.00
N VAL A 76 -4.49 4.35 -2.47
CA VAL A 76 -3.48 3.54 -1.78
C VAL A 76 -2.08 4.13 -1.91
N LEU A 77 -1.72 4.71 -3.06
CA LEU A 77 -0.42 5.36 -3.24
C LEU A 77 -0.32 6.67 -2.46
N ALA A 78 -1.40 7.47 -2.41
CA ALA A 78 -1.46 8.67 -1.57
C ALA A 78 -1.25 8.33 -0.09
N GLU A 79 -1.88 7.25 0.39
CA GLU A 79 -1.68 6.78 1.77
C GLU A 79 -0.25 6.27 2.01
N TYR A 80 0.35 5.59 1.02
CA TYR A 80 1.74 5.14 1.09
C TYR A 80 2.74 6.30 1.19
N GLU A 81 2.49 7.40 0.48
CA GLU A 81 3.29 8.62 0.54
C GLU A 81 3.13 9.29 1.91
N ARG A 82 1.88 9.50 2.37
CA ARG A 82 1.55 10.08 3.68
C ARG A 82 2.24 9.36 4.83
N VAL A 83 2.10 8.04 4.91
CA VAL A 83 2.76 7.22 5.96
C VAL A 83 4.28 7.39 5.93
N GLY A 84 4.86 7.56 4.74
CA GLY A 84 6.29 7.79 4.62
C GLY A 84 6.79 9.14 5.07
N GLU A 85 6.01 10.18 4.84
CA GLU A 85 6.30 11.52 5.35
C GLU A 85 6.19 11.56 6.87
N GLU A 86 5.22 10.85 7.45
CA GLU A 86 5.06 10.70 8.89
C GLU A 86 6.23 9.95 9.54
N GLU A 87 6.66 8.83 8.94
CA GLU A 87 7.86 8.10 9.39
C GLU A 87 9.12 8.98 9.32
N ALA A 88 9.33 9.72 8.24
CA ALA A 88 10.48 10.60 8.09
C ALA A 88 10.47 11.75 9.11
N THR A 89 9.29 12.32 9.38
CA THR A 89 9.14 13.40 10.36
C THR A 89 9.40 12.89 11.77
N ALA A 90 8.85 11.73 12.14
CA ALA A 90 9.05 11.13 13.47
C ALA A 90 10.54 10.86 13.77
N VAL A 91 11.30 10.33 12.80
CA VAL A 91 12.75 10.09 12.98
C VAL A 91 13.50 11.41 13.22
N THR A 92 13.13 12.47 12.50
CA THR A 92 13.80 13.77 12.63
C THR A 92 13.55 14.41 13.99
N GLU A 93 12.34 14.25 14.55
CA GLU A 93 11.99 14.75 15.87
C GLU A 93 12.76 14.00 16.98
N GLU A 94 12.83 12.66 16.93
CA GLU A 94 13.59 11.85 17.90
C GLU A 94 15.10 12.16 17.89
N GLU A 95 15.70 12.38 16.72
CA GLU A 95 17.11 12.80 16.62
C GLU A 95 17.34 14.19 17.23
N SER A 96 16.37 15.11 17.12
CA SER A 96 16.50 16.46 17.69
C SER A 96 16.38 16.48 19.22
N GLU A 97 15.54 15.61 19.79
CA GLU A 97 15.36 15.49 21.24
C GLU A 97 16.56 14.81 21.90
N SER A 98 17.16 13.81 21.26
CA SER A 98 18.34 13.11 21.78
C SER A 98 19.59 13.99 21.82
N VAL A 99 19.82 14.83 20.80
CA VAL A 99 20.96 15.77 20.75
C VAL A 99 20.85 16.88 21.79
N SER A 100 19.63 17.23 22.22
CA SER A 100 19.39 18.27 23.23
C SER A 100 19.54 17.77 24.67
N ALA A 101 19.66 16.46 24.87
CA ALA A 101 19.78 15.81 26.17
C ALA A 101 21.24 15.49 26.58
N GLU A 102 22.22 15.72 25.69
CA GLU A 102 23.67 15.65 25.96
C GLU A 102 24.28 17.05 26.22
#